data_AF-A0A522DRV8-F1
#
_entry.id   AF-A0A522DRV8-F1
#
_cell.length_a   1.000
_cell.length_b   1.000
_cell.length_c   1.000
_cell.angle_alpha   90.00
_cell.angle_beta   90.00
_cell.angle_gamma   90.00
#
_symmetry.space_group_name_H-M   'P 1'
#
loop_
_entity.id
_entity.type
_entity.pdbx_description
1 polymer ?
#
loop_
_entity_poly.entity_id
_entity_poly.type
_entity_poly.pdbx_seq_one_letter_code
_entity_poly.pdbx_strand_id
1 'polypeptide(L)'
;MDFLLEVPHDFFTARWHELRTDLVRFTGDRALVLFAHAISDANNNLVCAALFRRELLEHGEDPDRPQDDEALQVLIDWGRLIATDPGGISPEFYTALATRYNQQIRVPLLEFAGQVIAANVFTAVAQVPLDESLYPYRKPGDERTR
;
A
#
# COMPACT_ATOMS: atom_id res chain seq x y z
N MET A 1 -24.04 9.83 16.65
CA MET A 1 -24.34 8.64 15.84
C MET A 1 -23.01 7.97 15.59
N ASP A 2 -22.71 6.93 16.36
CA ASP A 2 -21.48 6.17 16.14
C ASP A 2 -21.73 5.12 15.08
N PHE A 3 -21.29 5.41 13.87
CA PHE A 3 -21.54 4.59 12.68
C PHE A 3 -20.83 3.22 12.75
N LEU A 4 -19.73 3.10 13.50
CA LEU A 4 -18.90 1.88 13.60
C LEU A 4 -18.22 1.78 14.98
N LEU A 5 -18.97 1.49 16.06
CA LEU A 5 -18.44 1.44 17.44
C LEU A 5 -17.45 0.30 17.71
N GLU A 6 -17.33 -0.70 16.84
CA GLU A 6 -16.45 -1.85 17.05
C GLU A 6 -15.86 -2.32 15.72
N VAL A 7 -14.94 -1.54 15.16
CA VAL A 7 -14.07 -2.05 14.09
C VAL A 7 -12.95 -2.84 14.76
N PRO A 8 -12.79 -4.15 14.50
CA PRO A 8 -11.63 -4.88 14.97
C PRO A 8 -10.34 -4.21 14.46
N HIS A 9 -9.34 -4.06 15.34
CA HIS A 9 -8.02 -3.58 14.94
C HIS A 9 -7.38 -4.45 13.84
N ASP A 10 -7.79 -5.72 13.74
CA ASP A 10 -7.43 -6.66 12.67
C ASP A 10 -8.45 -6.63 11.52
N PHE A 11 -8.58 -5.49 10.84
CA PHE A 11 -9.40 -5.37 9.63
C PHE A 11 -8.91 -6.27 8.48
N PHE A 12 -7.67 -6.75 8.56
CA PHE A 12 -7.10 -7.64 7.56
C PHE A 12 -7.65 -9.08 7.72
N THR A 13 -8.22 -9.60 6.65
CA THR A 13 -8.80 -10.94 6.63
C THR A 13 -7.70 -12.02 6.65
N ALA A 14 -8.03 -13.27 7.01
CA ALA A 14 -7.10 -14.40 6.85
C ALA A 14 -6.52 -14.50 5.43
N ARG A 15 -7.33 -14.13 4.42
CA ARG A 15 -6.91 -14.05 3.02
C ARG A 15 -5.81 -13.02 2.77
N TRP A 16 -5.82 -11.89 3.48
CA TRP A 16 -4.72 -10.91 3.40
C TRP A 16 -3.41 -11.53 3.86
N HIS A 17 -3.40 -12.21 5.02
CA HIS A 17 -2.19 -12.80 5.58
C HIS A 17 -1.63 -13.93 4.70
N GLU A 18 -2.49 -14.79 4.16
CA GLU A 18 -2.11 -15.83 3.19
C GLU A 18 -1.50 -15.20 1.92
N LEU A 19 -2.21 -14.23 1.33
CA LEU A 19 -1.78 -13.56 0.10
C LEU A 19 -0.46 -12.82 0.28
N ARG A 20 -0.29 -12.08 1.40
CA ARG A 20 0.97 -11.42 1.75
C ARG A 20 2.09 -12.43 1.89
N THR A 21 1.85 -13.53 2.62
CA THR A 21 2.87 -14.59 2.84
C THR A 21 3.35 -15.18 1.51
N ASP A 22 2.44 -15.44 0.58
CA ASP A 22 2.78 -15.98 -0.73
C ASP A 22 3.54 -14.94 -1.58
N LEU A 23 3.04 -13.70 -1.67
CA LEU A 23 3.66 -12.63 -2.45
C LEU A 23 5.07 -12.28 -1.96
N VAL A 24 5.31 -12.23 -0.65
CA VAL A 24 6.63 -11.96 -0.07
C VAL A 24 7.69 -12.95 -0.57
N ARG A 25 7.32 -14.21 -0.85
CA ARG A 25 8.26 -15.21 -1.40
C ARG A 25 8.73 -14.88 -2.82
N PHE A 26 7.95 -14.10 -3.57
CA PHE A 26 8.23 -13.75 -4.96
C PHE A 26 8.79 -12.34 -5.11
N THR A 27 8.27 -11.38 -4.35
CA THR A 27 8.64 -9.96 -4.48
C THR A 27 9.64 -9.50 -3.42
N GLY A 28 9.77 -10.25 -2.33
CA GLY A 28 10.37 -9.76 -1.10
C GLY A 28 9.41 -8.87 -0.31
N ASP A 29 9.63 -8.81 1.00
CA ASP A 29 8.81 -8.07 1.96
C ASP A 29 8.82 -6.57 1.65
N ARG A 30 10.01 -6.02 1.49
CA ARG A 30 10.28 -4.63 1.11
C ARG A 30 9.43 -4.15 -0.08
N ALA A 31 9.46 -4.86 -1.19
CA ALA A 31 8.78 -4.43 -2.41
C ALA A 31 7.25 -4.41 -2.22
N LEU A 32 6.73 -5.38 -1.47
CA LEU A 32 5.30 -5.48 -1.19
C LEU A 32 4.81 -4.37 -0.26
N VAL A 33 5.61 -4.01 0.76
CA VAL A 33 5.28 -2.90 1.67
C VAL A 33 5.39 -1.56 0.95
N LEU A 34 6.40 -1.36 0.09
CA LEU A 34 6.51 -0.15 -0.75
C LEU A 34 5.33 -0.02 -1.72
N PHE A 35 4.85 -1.13 -2.28
CA PHE A 35 3.66 -1.15 -3.12
C PHE A 35 2.41 -0.73 -2.34
N ALA A 36 2.18 -1.30 -1.16
CA ALA A 36 1.06 -0.95 -0.29
C ALA A 36 1.12 0.52 0.18
N HIS A 37 2.31 1.00 0.54
CA HIS A 37 2.57 2.39 0.89
C HIS A 37 2.26 3.32 -0.30
N ALA A 38 2.75 3.01 -1.50
CA ALA A 38 2.53 3.83 -2.69
C ALA A 38 1.05 3.97 -3.04
N ILE A 39 0.27 2.89 -2.91
CA ILE A 39 -1.18 2.91 -3.07
C ILE A 39 -1.82 3.83 -2.03
N SER A 40 -1.47 3.66 -0.75
CA SER A 40 -2.09 4.39 0.36
C SER A 40 -1.76 5.88 0.37
N ASP A 41 -0.50 6.25 0.10
CA ASP A 41 -0.07 7.65 -0.05
C ASP A 41 -0.78 8.31 -1.24
N ALA A 42 -0.86 7.62 -2.39
CA ALA A 42 -1.54 8.15 -3.59
C ALA A 42 -3.06 8.26 -3.42
N ASN A 43 -3.68 7.38 -2.62
CA ASN A 43 -5.08 7.46 -2.24
C ASN A 43 -5.33 8.48 -1.10
N ASN A 44 -4.27 9.20 -0.66
CA ASN A 44 -4.26 10.17 0.42
C ASN A 44 -4.81 9.63 1.76
N ASN A 45 -4.60 8.34 2.01
CA ASN A 45 -5.05 7.68 3.24
C ASN A 45 -3.99 7.78 4.34
N LEU A 46 -4.25 8.59 5.36
CA LEU A 46 -3.31 8.89 6.44
C LEU A 46 -2.91 7.64 7.24
N VAL A 47 -3.89 6.84 7.67
CA VAL A 47 -3.69 5.72 8.60
C VAL A 47 -2.88 4.61 7.94
N CYS A 48 -3.30 4.15 6.76
CA CYS A 48 -2.60 3.08 6.05
C CYS A 48 -1.23 3.54 5.56
N ALA A 49 -1.08 4.78 5.08
CA ALA A 49 0.22 5.31 4.68
C ALA A 49 1.21 5.34 5.86
N ALA A 50 0.79 5.83 7.04
CA ALA A 50 1.64 5.86 8.22
C ALA A 50 2.00 4.46 8.75
N LEU A 51 1.07 3.50 8.68
CA LEU A 51 1.32 2.11 9.06
C LEU A 51 2.41 1.46 8.19
N PHE A 52 2.30 1.55 6.86
CA PHE A 52 3.31 0.99 5.97
C PHE A 52 4.63 1.75 6.05
N ARG A 53 4.58 3.07 6.27
CA ARG A 53 5.78 3.88 6.49
C ARG A 53 6.53 3.48 7.76
N ARG A 54 5.83 3.17 8.85
CA ARG A 54 6.44 2.59 10.06
C ARG A 54 7.17 1.30 9.74
N GLU A 55 6.50 0.38 9.06
CA GLU A 55 7.05 -0.94 8.71
C GLU A 55 8.32 -0.82 7.86
N LEU A 56 8.33 0.10 6.88
CA LEU A 56 9.53 0.39 6.08
C LEU A 56 10.68 0.91 6.95
N LEU A 57 10.42 1.91 7.80
CA LEU A 57 11.44 2.53 8.64
C LEU A 57 11.99 1.57 9.70
N GLU A 58 11.15 0.72 10.29
CA GLU A 58 11.57 -0.33 11.23
C GLU A 58 12.45 -1.40 10.57
N HIS A 59 12.29 -1.60 9.26
CA HIS A 59 13.16 -2.47 8.44
C HIS A 59 14.39 -1.74 7.84
N GLY A 60 14.62 -0.47 8.20
CA GLY A 60 15.77 0.32 7.73
C GLY A 60 15.61 0.88 6.32
N GLU A 61 14.38 0.92 5.78
CA GLU A 61 14.06 1.48 4.48
C GLU A 61 13.51 2.89 4.61
N ASP A 62 13.93 3.78 3.71
CA ASP A 62 13.45 5.16 3.65
C ASP A 62 12.43 5.32 2.50
N PRO A 63 11.12 5.45 2.79
CA PRO A 63 10.10 5.60 1.76
C PRO A 63 10.19 6.89 0.94
N ASP A 64 10.95 7.90 1.40
CA ASP A 64 11.10 9.18 0.69
C ASP A 64 12.36 9.23 -0.20
N ARG A 65 13.24 8.23 -0.11
CA ARG A 65 14.48 8.20 -0.88
C ARG A 65 14.38 7.18 -1.99
N PRO A 66 14.24 7.61 -3.26
CA PRO A 66 14.21 6.69 -4.39
C PRO A 66 15.52 5.90 -4.43
N GLN A 67 15.41 4.58 -4.54
CA GLN A 67 16.54 3.70 -4.80
C GLN A 67 16.63 3.36 -6.28
N ASP A 68 17.84 3.09 -6.74
CA ASP A 68 18.16 2.70 -8.12
C ASP A 68 17.73 1.24 -8.40
N ASP A 69 16.43 0.96 -8.31
CA ASP A 69 15.82 -0.32 -8.69
C ASP A 69 14.61 -0.06 -9.60
N GLU A 70 14.81 -0.27 -10.90
CA GLU A 70 13.77 -0.07 -11.90
C GLU A 70 12.57 -1.02 -11.72
N ALA A 71 12.77 -2.24 -11.21
CA ALA A 71 11.66 -3.20 -11.04
C ALA A 71 10.77 -2.76 -9.89
N LEU A 72 11.39 -2.32 -8.80
CA LEU A 72 10.70 -1.73 -7.67
C LEU A 72 9.97 -0.43 -8.06
N GLN A 73 10.60 0.42 -8.86
CA GLN A 73 9.97 1.67 -9.33
C GLN A 73 8.71 1.40 -10.16
N VAL A 74 8.73 0.41 -11.06
CA VAL A 74 7.53 -0.01 -11.81
C VAL A 74 6.41 -0.45 -10.87
N LEU A 75 6.72 -1.18 -9.79
CA LEU A 75 5.71 -1.61 -8.83
C LEU A 75 5.13 -0.42 -8.04
N ILE A 76 5.96 0.52 -7.60
CA ILE A 76 5.53 1.76 -6.92
C ILE A 76 4.63 2.59 -7.83
N ASP A 77 5.03 2.81 -9.07
CA ASP A 77 4.25 3.60 -10.02
C ASP A 77 2.94 2.91 -10.39
N TRP A 78 2.94 1.59 -10.47
CA TRP A 78 1.70 0.84 -10.65
C TRP A 78 0.74 1.03 -9.46
N GLY A 79 1.28 1.01 -8.23
CA GLY A 79 0.49 1.25 -7.03
C GLY A 79 -0.16 2.63 -7.02
N ARG A 80 0.58 3.66 -7.41
CA ARG A 80 0.06 5.03 -7.57
C ARG A 80 -1.04 5.08 -8.62
N LEU A 81 -0.81 4.50 -9.80
CA LEU A 81 -1.79 4.46 -10.88
C LEU A 81 -3.07 3.72 -10.50
N ILE A 82 -2.98 2.59 -9.79
CA ILE A 82 -4.15 1.87 -9.27
C ILE A 82 -4.99 2.78 -8.36
N ALA A 83 -4.34 3.57 -7.50
CA ALA A 83 -5.01 4.44 -6.55
C ALA A 83 -5.64 5.69 -7.18
N THR A 84 -5.06 6.23 -8.26
CA THR A 84 -5.46 7.54 -8.80
C THR A 84 -6.17 7.46 -10.15
N ASP A 85 -5.79 6.51 -11.01
CA ASP A 85 -6.32 6.38 -12.38
C ASP A 85 -6.25 4.92 -12.88
N PRO A 86 -6.99 3.98 -12.24
CA PRO A 86 -6.94 2.57 -12.60
C PRO A 86 -7.45 2.28 -14.02
N GLY A 87 -8.27 3.18 -14.59
CA GLY A 87 -8.80 3.07 -15.95
C GLY A 87 -7.88 3.65 -17.04
N GLY A 88 -6.93 4.50 -16.67
CA GLY A 88 -6.01 5.18 -17.60
C GLY A 88 -4.61 4.57 -17.71
N ILE A 89 -4.37 3.38 -17.13
CA ILE A 89 -3.08 2.70 -17.24
C ILE A 89 -2.77 2.36 -18.71
N SER A 90 -1.66 2.88 -19.23
CA SER A 90 -1.34 2.76 -20.65
C SER A 90 -0.91 1.35 -21.06
N PRO A 91 -1.10 0.94 -22.34
CA PRO A 91 -0.60 -0.33 -22.86
C PRO A 91 0.92 -0.50 -22.71
N GLU A 92 1.68 0.58 -22.84
CA GLU A 92 3.13 0.61 -22.66
C GLU A 92 3.50 0.27 -21.22
N PHE A 93 2.75 0.80 -20.24
CA PHE A 93 2.94 0.47 -18.83
C PHE A 93 2.65 -1.01 -18.56
N TYR A 94 1.56 -1.56 -19.10
CA TYR A 94 1.27 -3.00 -18.98
C TYR A 94 2.36 -3.88 -19.59
N THR A 95 2.97 -3.44 -20.69
CA THR A 95 4.10 -4.15 -21.31
C THR A 95 5.32 -4.11 -20.41
N ALA A 96 5.70 -2.94 -19.87
CA ALA A 96 6.81 -2.81 -18.93
C ALA A 96 6.60 -3.66 -17.67
N LEU A 97 5.39 -3.64 -17.10
CA LEU A 97 5.01 -4.47 -15.96
C LEU A 97 5.14 -5.97 -16.30
N ALA A 98 4.69 -6.37 -17.50
CA ALA A 98 4.74 -7.76 -17.94
C ALA A 98 6.16 -8.28 -18.22
N THR A 99 7.10 -7.40 -18.56
CA THR A 99 8.53 -7.74 -18.67
C THR A 99 9.17 -8.04 -17.32
N ARG A 100 8.66 -7.46 -16.22
CA ARG A 100 9.25 -7.59 -14.88
C ARG A 100 8.59 -8.67 -14.02
N TYR A 101 7.26 -8.79 -14.11
CA TYR A 101 6.50 -9.74 -13.31
C TYR A 101 5.67 -10.64 -14.20
N ASN A 102 5.73 -11.95 -14.03
CA ASN A 102 4.89 -12.88 -14.79
C ASN A 102 3.41 -12.82 -14.34
N GLN A 103 2.50 -13.37 -15.13
CA GLN A 103 1.05 -13.30 -14.84
C GLN A 103 0.67 -13.94 -13.49
N GLN A 104 1.35 -15.03 -13.09
CA GLN A 104 1.10 -15.73 -11.83
C GLN A 104 1.44 -14.87 -10.61
N ILE A 105 2.30 -13.84 -10.76
CA ILE A 105 2.62 -12.86 -9.72
C ILE A 105 1.76 -11.60 -9.88
N ARG A 106 1.52 -11.13 -11.12
CA ARG A 106 0.74 -9.91 -11.37
C ARG A 106 -0.71 -9.99 -10.88
N VAL A 107 -1.37 -11.14 -11.05
CA VAL A 107 -2.77 -11.30 -10.60
C VAL A 107 -2.87 -11.24 -9.07
N PRO A 108 -2.07 -11.99 -8.29
CA PRO A 108 -2.03 -11.85 -6.84
C PRO A 108 -1.62 -10.45 -6.36
N LEU A 109 -0.67 -9.78 -7.04
CA LEU A 109 -0.33 -8.38 -6.72
C LEU A 109 -1.53 -7.45 -6.91
N LEU A 110 -2.29 -7.61 -7.99
CA LEU A 110 -3.50 -6.81 -8.22
C LEU A 110 -4.58 -7.11 -7.17
N GLU A 111 -4.75 -8.37 -6.78
CA GLU A 111 -5.64 -8.75 -5.67
C GLU A 111 -5.22 -8.07 -4.36
N PHE A 112 -3.92 -8.10 -4.05
CA PHE A 112 -3.36 -7.45 -2.87
C PHE A 112 -3.59 -5.94 -2.90
N ALA A 113 -3.36 -5.29 -4.04
CA ALA A 113 -3.65 -3.87 -4.23
C ALA A 113 -5.14 -3.55 -4.00
N GLY A 114 -6.05 -4.41 -4.48
CA GLY A 114 -7.48 -4.30 -4.22
C GLY A 114 -7.82 -4.35 -2.73
N GLN A 115 -7.14 -5.21 -1.96
CA GLN A 115 -7.32 -5.27 -0.51
C GLN A 115 -6.75 -4.03 0.21
N VAL A 116 -5.64 -3.45 -0.28
CA VAL A 116 -5.12 -2.15 0.22
C VAL A 116 -6.15 -1.04 -0.02
N ILE A 117 -6.70 -0.95 -1.24
CA ILE A 117 -7.74 0.04 -1.56
C ILE A 117 -8.98 -0.15 -0.68
N ALA A 118 -9.42 -1.39 -0.46
CA ALA A 118 -10.53 -1.68 0.44
C ALA A 118 -10.26 -1.21 1.88
N ALA A 119 -9.04 -1.42 2.40
CA ALA A 119 -8.62 -0.92 3.70
C ALA A 119 -8.57 0.61 3.75
N ASN A 120 -8.10 1.27 2.69
CA ASN A 120 -8.10 2.73 2.59
C ASN A 120 -9.52 3.31 2.61
N VAL A 121 -10.43 2.72 1.84
CA VAL A 121 -11.85 3.11 1.82
C VAL A 121 -12.46 2.92 3.21
N PHE A 122 -12.21 1.76 3.82
CA PHE A 122 -12.74 1.45 5.13
C PHE A 122 -12.28 2.46 6.18
N THR A 123 -10.97 2.70 6.30
CA THR A 123 -10.41 3.62 7.30
C THR A 123 -10.88 5.05 7.09
N ALA A 124 -11.01 5.50 5.84
CA ALA A 124 -11.54 6.82 5.51
C ALA A 124 -13.03 6.97 5.89
N VAL A 125 -13.87 6.01 5.52
CA VAL A 125 -15.32 6.04 5.83
C VAL A 125 -15.56 5.92 7.33
N ALA A 126 -14.79 5.08 8.00
CA ALA A 126 -14.86 4.89 9.46
C ALA A 126 -14.26 6.05 10.26
N GLN A 127 -13.61 7.02 9.60
CA GLN A 127 -12.92 8.15 10.23
C GLN A 127 -11.94 7.68 11.33
N VAL A 128 -11.20 6.61 11.04
CA VAL A 128 -10.24 6.03 11.98
C VAL A 128 -9.20 7.10 12.33
N PRO A 129 -9.06 7.49 13.60
CA PRO A 129 -8.01 8.42 13.98
C PRO A 129 -6.64 7.77 13.84
N LEU A 130 -5.65 8.59 13.48
CA LEU A 130 -4.28 8.15 13.51
C LEU A 130 -3.86 7.94 14.98
N ASP A 131 -3.41 6.73 15.28
CA ASP A 131 -2.81 6.40 16.58
C ASP A 131 -1.61 7.32 16.85
N GLU A 132 -1.48 7.83 18.08
CA GLU A 132 -0.39 8.75 18.44
C GLU A 132 1.00 8.13 18.25
N SER A 133 1.13 6.80 18.41
CA SER A 133 2.36 6.07 18.11
C SER A 133 2.75 6.13 16.64
N LEU A 134 1.81 6.47 15.74
CA LEU A 134 2.03 6.63 14.32
C LEU A 134 2.42 8.05 13.89
N TYR A 135 2.36 9.03 14.80
CA TYR A 135 2.69 10.43 14.48
C TYR A 135 4.11 10.63 13.92
N PRO A 136 5.15 9.93 14.40
CA PRO A 136 6.51 10.02 13.85
C PRO A 136 6.63 9.44 12.42
N TYR A 137 5.68 8.60 12.01
CA TYR A 137 5.68 7.90 10.73
C TYR A 137 4.77 8.56 9.70
N ARG A 138 4.30 9.78 9.95
CA ARG A 138 3.62 10.59 8.94
C ARG A 138 4.61 11.03 7.86
N LYS A 139 4.08 11.35 6.68
CA LYS A 139 4.85 12.02 5.63
C LYS A 139 5.39 13.35 6.16
N PRO A 140 6.63 13.76 5.79
CA PRO A 140 7.15 15.06 6.19
C PRO A 140 6.16 16.20 5.88
N GLY A 141 5.84 17.00 6.90
CA GLY A 141 4.89 18.12 6.79
C GLY A 141 3.41 17.76 6.93
N ASP A 142 3.07 16.48 7.11
CA ASP A 142 1.68 16.08 7.39
C ASP A 142 1.38 16.16 8.89
N GLU A 143 0.48 17.06 9.26
CA GLU A 143 0.06 17.30 10.64
C GLU A 143 -1.31 16.69 10.97
N ARG A 144 -1.95 16.02 10.01
CA ARG A 144 -3.27 15.41 10.21
C ARG A 144 -3.23 14.36 11.32
N THR A 145 -4.39 14.19 11.96
CA THR A 145 -4.65 13.17 12.98
C THR A 145 -5.85 12.30 12.61
N ARG A 146 -6.52 12.58 11.48
CA ARG A 146 -7.68 11.88 10.92
C ARG A 146 -7.69 12.08 9.40
#